data_AF-A0A536LL67-F1
#
_entry.id   AF-A0A536LL67-F1
#
_cell.length_a   1.000
_cell.length_b   1.000
_cell.length_c   1.000
_cell.angle_alpha   90.00
_cell.angle_beta   90.00
_cell.angle_gamma   90.00
#
_symmetry.space_group_name_H-M   'P 1'
#
loop_
_entity.id
_entity.type
_entity.pdbx_description
1 polymer ?
#
loop_
_entity_poly.entity_id
_entity_poly.type
_entity_poly.pdbx_seq_one_letter_code
_entity_poly.pdbx_strand_id
1 'polypeptide(L)'
;MLNDNIHVLNPGGTAASVTVSLPGASSQTLNVAPGAEAYTTFPQGTMGGPVTVTSTQPVLASQRVQFQQSFNEVWAQSASQAASTSYINWFDKASTGMLNDNIHVLNPGAAPASVTVSLPGAPSQTLSVAAGGEGYATFPKGTIGGPVTVTSVQPVLASQRVQFQQTFSEVWAQSSSQAATTSHIIWYDKASPGMFNDNIHVLNPGTTAATVTVSLPGAATQTLTVQAGGEAYATFPQGTMGGPVTVTSSQAVLASQRVQCYSSFNEIWAS
;
A
#
# COMPACT_ATOMS: atom_id res chain seq x y z
N MET A 1 14.32 -8.99 9.63
CA MET A 1 13.00 -9.63 9.52
C MET A 1 12.99 -10.79 10.48
N LEU A 2 12.01 -10.84 11.38
CA LEU A 2 11.88 -11.90 12.39
C LEU A 2 11.00 -13.02 11.88
N ASN A 3 9.95 -12.68 11.13
CA ASN A 3 9.07 -13.64 10.49
C ASN A 3 8.43 -13.04 9.23
N ASP A 4 8.11 -13.89 8.26
CA ASP A 4 7.37 -13.57 7.04
C ASP A 4 6.43 -14.74 6.76
N ASN A 5 5.17 -14.56 7.16
CA ASN A 5 4.15 -15.59 7.09
C ASN A 5 3.15 -15.29 5.98
N ILE A 6 2.82 -16.32 5.22
CA ILE A 6 1.68 -16.31 4.31
C ILE A 6 0.51 -16.96 5.06
N HIS A 7 -0.45 -16.14 5.45
CA HIS A 7 -1.70 -16.56 6.08
C HIS A 7 -2.73 -16.89 5.01
N VAL A 8 -3.50 -17.95 5.24
CA VAL A 8 -4.54 -18.42 4.33
C VAL A 8 -5.78 -18.81 5.13
N LEU A 9 -6.89 -18.15 4.86
CA LEU A 9 -8.21 -18.43 5.41
C LEU A 9 -9.08 -19.08 4.33
N ASN A 10 -9.72 -20.20 4.66
CA ASN A 10 -10.71 -20.86 3.82
C ASN A 10 -12.13 -20.50 4.28
N PRO A 11 -12.81 -19.54 3.63
CA PRO A 11 -14.19 -19.19 3.97
C PRO A 11 -15.23 -20.18 3.42
N GLY A 12 -14.80 -21.17 2.62
CA GLY A 12 -15.68 -22.11 1.93
C GLY A 12 -16.18 -23.26 2.82
N GLY A 13 -17.07 -24.08 2.25
CA GLY A 13 -17.65 -25.25 2.90
C GLY A 13 -16.86 -26.56 2.75
N THR A 14 -15.76 -26.56 1.99
CA THR A 14 -14.93 -27.75 1.72
C THR A 14 -13.44 -27.46 1.95
N ALA A 15 -12.67 -28.47 2.36
CA ALA A 15 -11.24 -28.30 2.65
C ALA A 15 -10.44 -27.89 1.40
N ALA A 16 -9.67 -26.81 1.51
CA ALA A 16 -8.87 -26.23 0.44
C ALA A 16 -7.44 -26.79 0.46
N SER A 17 -6.98 -27.33 -0.66
CA SER A 17 -5.55 -27.59 -0.87
C SER A 17 -4.91 -26.34 -1.45
N VAL A 18 -3.86 -25.85 -0.80
CA VAL A 18 -3.21 -24.57 -1.11
C VAL A 18 -1.73 -24.82 -1.33
N THR A 19 -1.18 -24.26 -2.41
CA THR A 19 0.26 -24.24 -2.68
C THR A 19 0.74 -22.79 -2.65
N VAL A 20 1.74 -22.54 -1.82
CA VAL A 20 2.44 -21.26 -1.70
C VAL A 20 3.83 -21.41 -2.31
N SER A 21 4.11 -20.66 -3.36
CA SER A 21 5.35 -20.76 -4.14
C SER A 21 6.12 -19.44 -4.12
N LEU A 22 7.44 -19.55 -4.12
CA LEU A 22 8.38 -18.43 -4.22
C LEU A 22 9.53 -18.86 -5.15
N PRO A 23 9.87 -18.09 -6.20
CA PRO A 23 10.98 -18.43 -7.07
C PRO A 23 12.29 -18.66 -6.30
N GLY A 24 12.99 -19.75 -6.66
CA GLY A 24 14.23 -20.13 -5.98
C GLY A 24 14.05 -20.86 -4.63
N ALA A 25 12.81 -21.12 -4.20
CA ALA A 25 12.51 -21.83 -2.96
C ALA A 25 11.58 -23.04 -3.18
N SER A 26 11.65 -24.02 -2.27
CA SER A 26 10.69 -25.12 -2.24
C SER A 26 9.30 -24.60 -1.88
N SER A 27 8.31 -24.94 -2.70
CA SER A 27 6.92 -24.57 -2.43
C SER A 27 6.41 -25.22 -1.15
N GLN A 28 5.57 -24.50 -0.44
CA GLN A 28 4.89 -24.96 0.77
C GLN A 28 3.46 -25.38 0.41
N THR A 29 2.95 -26.42 1.06
CA THR A 29 1.57 -26.88 0.84
C THR A 29 0.80 -26.87 2.15
N LEU A 30 -0.46 -26.47 2.08
CA LEU A 30 -1.39 -26.42 3.21
C LEU A 30 -2.69 -27.14 2.82
N ASN A 31 -3.30 -27.80 3.79
CA ASN A 31 -4.68 -28.28 3.69
C ASN A 31 -5.51 -27.55 4.74
N VAL A 32 -6.39 -26.66 4.30
CA VAL A 32 -7.12 -25.73 5.17
C VAL A 32 -8.59 -26.17 5.23
N ALA A 33 -9.03 -26.62 6.41
CA ALA A 33 -10.41 -27.06 6.62
C ALA A 33 -11.43 -25.92 6.38
N PRO A 34 -12.72 -26.24 6.17
CA PRO A 34 -13.78 -25.23 6.05
C PRO A 34 -13.80 -24.29 7.27
N GLY A 35 -13.84 -22.97 7.04
CA GLY A 35 -13.85 -21.96 8.09
C GLY A 35 -12.55 -21.84 8.90
N ALA A 36 -11.49 -22.55 8.51
CA ALA A 36 -10.21 -22.54 9.22
C ALA A 36 -9.18 -21.61 8.57
N GLU A 37 -8.19 -21.21 9.37
CA GLU A 37 -6.99 -20.51 8.92
C GLU A 37 -5.77 -21.41 9.12
N ALA A 38 -4.81 -21.31 8.21
CA ALA A 38 -3.46 -21.84 8.39
C ALA A 38 -2.45 -20.80 7.89
N TYR A 39 -1.19 -20.93 8.29
CA TYR A 39 -0.11 -20.14 7.72
C TYR A 39 1.11 -20.99 7.41
N THR A 40 1.95 -20.48 6.53
CA THR A 40 3.27 -21.06 6.22
C THR A 40 4.33 -19.97 6.14
N THR A 41 5.59 -20.35 6.25
CA THR A 41 6.74 -19.47 6.10
C THR A 41 7.81 -20.17 5.28
N PHE A 42 8.56 -19.40 4.50
CA PHE A 42 9.75 -19.93 3.83
C PHE A 42 10.93 -19.95 4.82
N PRO A 43 11.91 -20.86 4.64
CA PRO A 43 13.08 -20.90 5.51
C PRO A 43 13.80 -19.55 5.61
N GLN A 44 14.38 -19.26 6.77
CA GLN A 44 15.16 -18.05 6.98
C GLN A 44 16.28 -17.93 5.93
N GLY A 45 16.47 -16.72 5.39
CA GLY A 45 17.44 -16.44 4.33
C GLY A 45 16.90 -16.58 2.92
N THR A 46 15.65 -17.06 2.77
CA THR A 46 14.94 -17.02 1.48
C THR A 46 14.53 -15.57 1.17
N MET A 47 14.77 -15.13 -0.06
CA MET A 47 14.40 -13.79 -0.55
C MET A 47 13.96 -13.84 -2.01
N GLY A 48 13.11 -12.90 -2.41
CA GLY A 48 12.63 -12.75 -3.78
C GLY A 48 11.12 -12.55 -3.83
N GLY A 49 10.59 -12.57 -5.05
CA GLY A 49 9.16 -12.61 -5.32
C GLY A 49 8.89 -13.12 -6.73
N PRO A 50 7.64 -12.99 -7.20
CA PRO A 50 6.46 -12.86 -6.35
C PRO A 50 6.23 -14.12 -5.52
N VAL A 51 5.68 -13.96 -4.32
CA VAL A 51 5.05 -15.10 -3.63
C VAL A 51 3.68 -15.33 -4.26
N THR A 52 3.43 -16.55 -4.73
CA THR A 52 2.18 -16.94 -5.38
C THR A 52 1.40 -17.91 -4.50
N VAL A 53 0.11 -17.67 -4.33
CA VAL A 53 -0.82 -18.58 -3.64
C VAL A 53 -1.79 -19.16 -4.67
N THR A 54 -1.80 -20.47 -4.81
CA THR A 54 -2.77 -21.20 -5.65
C THR A 54 -3.59 -22.13 -4.77
N SER A 55 -4.88 -22.30 -5.07
CA SER A 55 -5.74 -23.19 -4.31
C SER A 55 -6.81 -23.86 -5.17
N THR A 56 -7.30 -25.00 -4.72
CA THR A 56 -8.38 -25.77 -5.35
C THR A 56 -9.75 -25.08 -5.25
N GLN A 57 -9.91 -24.12 -4.33
CA GLN A 57 -11.11 -23.29 -4.16
C GLN A 57 -10.73 -21.88 -3.69
N PRO A 58 -11.65 -20.89 -3.76
CA PRO A 58 -11.39 -19.53 -3.29
C PRO A 58 -10.95 -19.50 -1.82
N VAL A 59 -9.85 -18.80 -1.56
CA VAL A 59 -9.29 -18.55 -0.23
C VAL A 59 -8.97 -17.06 -0.09
N LEU A 60 -8.92 -16.57 1.14
CA LEU A 60 -8.35 -15.25 1.45
C LEU A 60 -6.91 -15.47 1.89
N ALA A 61 -5.97 -14.70 1.34
CA ALA A 61 -4.57 -14.80 1.71
C ALA A 61 -3.98 -13.44 2.02
N SER A 62 -3.06 -13.39 2.97
CA SER A 62 -2.31 -12.20 3.33
C SER A 62 -0.86 -12.57 3.64
N GLN A 63 0.03 -11.60 3.48
CA GLN A 63 1.40 -11.70 3.96
C GLN A 63 1.54 -10.85 5.21
N ARG A 64 1.98 -11.46 6.31
CA ARG A 64 2.31 -10.77 7.56
C ARG A 64 3.81 -10.82 7.78
N VAL A 65 4.44 -9.65 7.68
CA VAL A 65 5.88 -9.48 7.92
C VAL A 65 6.09 -8.90 9.31
N GLN A 66 6.84 -9.61 10.15
CA GLN A 66 7.33 -9.12 11.43
C GLN A 66 8.76 -8.61 11.27
N PHE A 67 8.97 -7.34 11.57
CA PHE A 67 10.26 -6.67 11.47
C PHE A 67 10.55 -5.89 12.75
N GLN A 68 11.53 -6.39 13.51
CA GLN A 68 11.91 -5.85 14.81
C GLN A 68 10.69 -5.71 15.73
N GLN A 69 10.31 -4.49 16.10
CA GLN A 69 9.22 -4.19 17.02
C GLN A 69 7.90 -3.87 16.30
N SER A 70 7.79 -4.18 15.01
CA SER A 70 6.61 -3.90 14.18
C SER A 70 6.19 -5.12 13.38
N PHE A 71 4.93 -5.12 12.95
CA PHE A 71 4.48 -5.97 11.87
C PHE A 71 3.64 -5.15 10.89
N ASN A 72 3.60 -5.61 9.65
CA ASN A 72 2.68 -5.11 8.64
C ASN A 72 2.04 -6.33 7.95
N GLU A 73 0.76 -6.20 7.62
CA GLU A 73 0.02 -7.25 6.95
C GLU A 73 -0.69 -6.69 5.73
N VAL A 74 -0.46 -7.32 4.59
CA VAL A 74 -1.02 -6.93 3.30
C VAL A 74 -1.79 -8.10 2.70
N TRP A 75 -2.99 -7.82 2.21
CA TRP A 75 -3.78 -8.80 1.47
C TRP A 75 -3.08 -9.18 0.16
N ALA A 76 -3.16 -10.45 -0.23
CA ALA A 76 -2.74 -10.88 -1.56
C ALA A 76 -3.64 -10.23 -2.63
N GLN A 77 -3.03 -9.87 -3.77
CA GLN A 77 -3.74 -9.32 -4.91
C GLN A 77 -3.81 -10.34 -6.04
N SER A 78 -4.94 -10.34 -6.73
CA SER A 78 -5.16 -11.13 -7.94
C SER A 78 -4.77 -10.34 -9.19
N ALA A 79 -4.55 -11.03 -10.31
CA ALA A 79 -4.29 -10.39 -11.60
C ALA A 79 -5.42 -9.45 -12.06
N SER A 80 -6.67 -9.68 -11.62
CA SER A 80 -7.80 -8.79 -11.93
C SER A 80 -7.75 -7.44 -11.23
N GLN A 81 -6.89 -7.27 -10.22
CA GLN A 81 -6.67 -6.00 -9.53
C GLN A 81 -5.50 -5.22 -10.13
N ALA A 82 -4.80 -5.79 -11.12
CA ALA A 82 -3.74 -5.10 -11.84
C ALA A 82 -4.30 -3.94 -12.69
N ALA A 83 -3.52 -2.88 -12.83
CA ALA A 83 -3.90 -1.71 -13.60
C ALA A 83 -2.75 -1.22 -14.48
N SER A 84 -3.09 -0.62 -15.63
CA SER A 84 -2.10 0.08 -16.48
C SER A 84 -1.69 1.43 -15.90
N THR A 85 -2.45 1.96 -14.94
CA THR A 85 -2.11 3.16 -14.18
C THR A 85 -2.59 3.00 -12.74
N SER A 86 -1.67 3.17 -11.80
CA SER A 86 -1.95 3.14 -10.37
C SER A 86 -1.12 4.19 -9.64
N TYR A 87 -1.54 4.51 -8.42
CA TYR A 87 -1.04 5.64 -7.68
C TYR A 87 -0.70 5.29 -6.23
N ILE A 88 0.28 6.00 -5.71
CA ILE A 88 0.66 6.03 -4.30
C ILE A 88 0.70 7.50 -3.88
N ASN A 89 0.11 7.82 -2.73
CA ASN A 89 -0.11 9.21 -2.34
C ASN A 89 1.19 9.99 -2.14
N TRP A 90 2.19 9.39 -1.49
CA TRP A 90 3.39 10.13 -1.10
C TRP A 90 4.64 9.24 -1.04
N PHE A 91 5.77 9.80 -1.44
CA PHE A 91 7.09 9.20 -1.39
C PHE A 91 8.00 10.03 -0.50
N ASP A 92 8.85 9.37 0.29
CA ASP A 92 9.80 10.05 1.16
C ASP A 92 11.10 9.26 1.32
N LYS A 93 12.18 9.82 0.76
CA LYS A 93 13.57 9.40 1.00
C LYS A 93 14.44 10.59 1.39
N ALA A 94 13.83 11.62 1.96
CA ALA A 94 14.47 12.85 2.41
C ALA A 94 14.41 13.01 3.93
N SER A 95 13.28 12.67 4.55
CA SER A 95 13.06 12.88 5.97
C SER A 95 13.92 11.99 6.84
N THR A 96 14.30 12.51 8.01
CA THR A 96 15.03 11.75 9.03
C THR A 96 14.25 10.50 9.43
N GLY A 97 14.94 9.36 9.40
CA GLY A 97 14.39 8.06 9.74
C GLY A 97 13.74 7.30 8.59
N MET A 98 13.48 7.94 7.43
CA MET A 98 13.10 7.23 6.20
C MET A 98 14.34 6.55 5.60
N LEU A 99 14.56 5.30 5.97
CA LEU A 99 15.74 4.53 5.56
C LEU A 99 15.62 4.04 4.13
N ASN A 100 14.39 3.68 3.71
CA ASN A 100 14.12 3.26 2.36
C ASN A 100 12.65 3.48 1.99
N ASP A 101 12.42 3.77 0.72
CA ASP A 101 11.08 3.90 0.13
C ASP A 101 11.18 3.36 -1.31
N ASN A 102 10.49 2.25 -1.55
CA ASN A 102 10.56 1.49 -2.79
C ASN A 102 9.17 1.28 -3.36
N ILE A 103 9.07 1.35 -4.68
CA ILE A 103 7.88 0.95 -5.42
C ILE A 103 8.13 -0.41 -6.03
N HIS A 104 7.49 -1.44 -5.47
CA HIS A 104 7.53 -2.79 -6.00
C HIS A 104 6.48 -2.94 -7.09
N VAL A 105 6.83 -3.65 -8.16
CA VAL A 105 5.96 -3.89 -9.31
C VAL A 105 5.99 -5.37 -9.65
N LEU A 106 4.82 -5.97 -9.75
CA LEU A 106 4.59 -7.34 -10.18
C LEU A 106 3.85 -7.32 -11.52
N ASN A 107 4.37 -8.07 -12.48
CA ASN A 107 3.71 -8.31 -13.75
C ASN A 107 2.99 -9.68 -13.73
N PRO A 108 1.67 -9.72 -13.46
CA PRO A 108 0.93 -10.99 -13.48
C PRO A 108 0.63 -11.48 -14.90
N GLY A 109 1.00 -10.73 -15.94
CA GLY A 109 0.74 -11.07 -17.34
C GLY A 109 1.69 -12.12 -17.92
N ALA A 110 1.40 -12.54 -19.15
CA ALA A 110 2.14 -13.58 -19.87
C ALA A 110 3.29 -13.05 -20.77
N ALA A 111 3.44 -11.73 -20.89
CA ALA A 111 4.50 -11.07 -21.64
C ALA A 111 5.27 -10.07 -20.75
N PRO A 112 6.52 -9.67 -21.08
CA PRO A 112 7.22 -8.63 -20.34
C PRO A 112 6.49 -7.28 -20.32
N ALA A 113 6.46 -6.61 -19.18
CA ALA A 113 5.88 -5.28 -18.99
C ALA A 113 6.97 -4.20 -19.03
N SER A 114 6.77 -3.15 -19.82
CA SER A 114 7.51 -1.89 -19.68
C SER A 114 6.74 -0.98 -18.72
N VAL A 115 7.39 -0.59 -17.63
CA VAL A 115 6.77 0.16 -16.53
C VAL A 115 7.53 1.45 -16.30
N THR A 116 6.82 2.56 -16.16
CA THR A 116 7.38 3.86 -15.77
C THR A 116 6.81 4.25 -14.42
N VAL A 117 7.70 4.50 -13.46
CA VAL A 117 7.38 5.02 -12.13
C VAL A 117 7.82 6.48 -12.08
N SER A 118 6.87 7.39 -11.98
CA SER A 118 7.11 8.84 -12.01
C SER A 118 6.71 9.51 -10.71
N LEU A 119 7.48 10.52 -10.31
CA LEU A 119 7.20 11.37 -9.17
C LEU A 119 7.48 12.83 -9.60
N PRO A 120 6.53 13.78 -9.41
CA PRO A 120 6.76 15.18 -9.75
C PRO A 120 8.04 15.73 -9.11
N GLY A 121 8.85 16.43 -9.91
CA GLY A 121 10.13 16.99 -9.45
C GLY A 121 11.29 16.00 -9.37
N ALA A 122 11.11 14.73 -9.73
CA ALA A 122 12.16 13.72 -9.77
C ALA A 122 12.27 13.04 -11.15
N PRO A 123 13.47 12.54 -11.54
CA PRO A 123 13.61 11.72 -12.74
C PRO A 123 12.77 10.45 -12.63
N SER A 124 11.99 10.15 -13.68
CA SER A 124 11.21 8.91 -13.75
C SER A 124 12.12 7.69 -13.80
N GLN A 125 11.65 6.59 -13.20
CA GLN A 125 12.33 5.30 -13.20
C GLN A 125 11.62 4.37 -14.19
N THR A 126 12.38 3.62 -14.98
CA THR A 126 11.81 2.65 -15.94
C THR A 126 12.24 1.24 -15.58
N LEU A 127 11.29 0.31 -15.60
CA LEU A 127 11.52 -1.11 -15.35
C LEU A 127 11.06 -1.94 -16.56
N SER A 128 11.78 -3.02 -16.83
CA SER A 128 11.31 -4.12 -17.69
C SER A 128 11.07 -5.32 -16.80
N VAL A 129 9.80 -5.67 -16.56
CA VAL A 129 9.42 -6.74 -15.64
C VAL A 129 8.97 -7.96 -16.45
N ALA A 130 9.66 -9.09 -16.30
CA ALA A 130 9.32 -10.32 -17.02
C ALA A 130 7.90 -10.80 -16.70
N ALA A 131 7.34 -11.66 -17.56
CA ALA A 131 6.05 -12.31 -17.30
C ALA A 131 6.09 -13.12 -15.99
N GLY A 132 5.13 -12.91 -15.11
CA GLY A 132 5.09 -13.53 -13.77
C GLY A 132 6.22 -13.08 -12.83
N GLY A 133 7.02 -12.08 -13.21
CA GLY A 133 8.14 -11.58 -12.41
C GLY A 133 7.83 -10.29 -11.69
N GLU A 134 8.78 -9.86 -10.87
CA GLU A 134 8.76 -8.65 -10.06
C GLU A 134 10.01 -7.79 -10.29
N GLY A 135 9.88 -6.51 -9.96
CA GLY A 135 10.99 -5.58 -9.89
C GLY A 135 10.67 -4.47 -8.91
N TYR A 136 11.61 -3.58 -8.63
CA TYR A 136 11.33 -2.39 -7.85
C TYR A 136 12.07 -1.17 -8.40
N ALA A 137 11.46 -0.01 -8.20
CA ALA A 137 12.06 1.29 -8.45
C ALA A 137 12.18 2.06 -7.13
N THR A 138 13.14 2.99 -7.08
CA THR A 138 13.26 3.97 -6.00
C THR A 138 13.79 5.26 -6.59
N PHE A 139 13.53 6.38 -5.92
CA PHE A 139 14.08 7.68 -6.31
C PHE A 139 15.39 7.98 -5.56
N PRO A 140 16.19 8.96 -6.03
CA PRO A 140 17.41 9.40 -5.35
C PRO A 140 17.15 9.84 -3.89
N LYS A 141 18.16 9.71 -3.04
CA LYS A 141 18.12 10.25 -1.67
C LYS A 141 17.85 11.76 -1.71
N GLY A 142 17.05 12.27 -0.78
CA GLY A 142 16.63 13.68 -0.74
C GLY A 142 15.36 13.96 -1.55
N THR A 143 14.78 12.95 -2.20
CA THR A 143 13.50 13.08 -2.91
C THR A 143 12.34 12.89 -1.94
N ILE A 144 11.34 13.77 -2.02
CA ILE A 144 10.10 13.72 -1.24
C ILE A 144 8.99 14.39 -2.04
N GLY A 145 7.77 13.86 -1.96
CA GLY A 145 6.60 14.45 -2.60
C GLY A 145 5.59 13.41 -3.05
N GLY A 146 4.60 13.85 -3.81
CA GLY A 146 3.58 12.98 -4.35
C GLY A 146 2.72 13.65 -5.42
N PRO A 147 1.88 12.86 -6.12
CA PRO A 147 1.80 11.41 -6.00
C PRO A 147 2.88 10.68 -6.80
N VAL A 148 3.18 9.44 -6.42
CA VAL A 148 3.88 8.52 -7.32
C VAL A 148 2.85 7.91 -8.26
N THR A 149 3.12 7.96 -9.55
CA THR A 149 2.32 7.30 -10.59
C THR A 149 3.10 6.14 -11.19
N VAL A 150 2.50 4.97 -11.24
CA VAL A 150 3.01 3.79 -11.93
C VAL A 150 2.18 3.62 -13.21
N THR A 151 2.83 3.66 -14.37
CA THR A 151 2.19 3.44 -15.67
C THR A 151 2.84 2.28 -16.39
N SER A 152 2.05 1.50 -17.13
CA SER A 152 2.55 0.41 -17.94
C SER A 152 1.68 0.15 -19.17
N VAL A 153 2.30 -0.38 -20.22
CA VAL A 153 1.63 -0.78 -21.47
C VAL A 153 0.65 -1.95 -21.28
N GLN A 154 0.75 -2.68 -20.18
CA GLN A 154 -0.18 -3.73 -19.78
C GLN A 154 -0.44 -3.66 -18.27
N PRO A 155 -1.53 -4.25 -17.75
CA PRO A 155 -1.84 -4.18 -16.32
C PRO A 155 -0.74 -4.80 -15.45
N VAL A 156 -0.31 -4.06 -14.43
CA VAL A 156 0.63 -4.53 -13.40
C VAL A 156 0.05 -4.29 -12.00
N LEU A 157 0.54 -5.04 -11.02
CA LEU A 157 0.31 -4.77 -9.61
C LEU A 157 1.48 -3.97 -9.07
N ALA A 158 1.23 -2.99 -8.22
CA ALA A 158 2.29 -2.21 -7.58
C ALA A 158 2.00 -1.97 -6.11
N SER A 159 3.05 -1.93 -5.29
CA SER A 159 2.98 -1.58 -3.87
C SER A 159 4.10 -0.61 -3.50
N GLN A 160 3.88 0.20 -2.47
CA GLN A 160 4.91 0.98 -1.84
C GLN A 160 5.37 0.28 -0.58
N ARG A 161 6.69 0.16 -0.43
CA ARG A 161 7.35 -0.46 0.70
C ARG A 161 8.27 0.56 1.37
N VAL A 162 7.93 0.96 2.59
CA VAL A 162 8.66 1.96 3.38
C VAL A 162 9.35 1.30 4.56
N GLN A 163 10.62 1.61 4.75
CA GLN A 163 11.37 1.31 5.96
C GLN A 163 11.63 2.60 6.73
N PHE A 164 11.00 2.74 7.89
CA PHE A 164 11.15 3.89 8.78
C PHE A 164 11.77 3.43 10.10
N GLN A 165 12.97 3.92 10.41
CA GLN A 165 13.73 3.52 11.60
C GLN A 165 13.81 1.98 11.69
N GLN A 166 13.32 1.40 12.79
CA GLN A 166 13.27 -0.05 13.01
C GLN A 166 11.91 -0.65 12.65
N THR A 167 11.14 0.02 11.78
CA THR A 167 9.80 -0.42 11.37
C THR A 167 9.66 -0.45 9.87
N PHE A 168 8.59 -1.11 9.43
CA PHE A 168 8.32 -1.37 8.03
C PHE A 168 6.80 -1.26 7.78
N SER A 169 6.41 -0.70 6.64
CA SER A 169 5.03 -0.64 6.18
C SER A 169 4.97 -0.87 4.67
N GLU A 170 3.98 -1.63 4.21
CA GLU A 170 3.68 -1.81 2.80
C GLU A 170 2.20 -1.60 2.53
N VAL A 171 1.91 -0.93 1.41
CA VAL A 171 0.54 -0.67 0.93
C VAL A 171 0.48 -0.86 -0.57
N TRP A 172 -0.64 -1.40 -1.06
CA TRP A 172 -0.90 -1.49 -2.49
C TRP A 172 -1.12 -0.11 -3.11
N ALA A 173 -0.67 0.09 -4.35
CA ALA A 173 -1.08 1.22 -5.16
C ALA A 173 -2.57 1.09 -5.52
N GLN A 174 -3.24 2.22 -5.71
CA GLN A 174 -4.67 2.28 -6.07
C GLN A 174 -4.82 2.79 -7.50
N SER A 175 -5.78 2.25 -8.23
CA SER A 175 -6.19 2.79 -9.53
C SER A 175 -7.23 3.90 -9.36
N SER A 176 -7.50 4.66 -10.43
CA SER A 176 -8.57 5.68 -10.43
C SER A 176 -9.96 5.08 -10.19
N SER A 177 -10.16 3.79 -10.45
CA SER A 177 -11.44 3.10 -10.19
C SER A 177 -11.77 2.94 -8.70
N GLN A 178 -10.76 3.07 -7.84
CA GLN A 178 -10.90 3.00 -6.38
C GLN A 178 -11.09 4.38 -5.74
N ALA A 179 -11.10 5.44 -6.55
CA ALA A 179 -11.35 6.80 -6.08
C ALA A 179 -12.83 6.99 -5.75
N ALA A 180 -13.11 7.78 -4.71
CA ALA A 180 -14.46 8.05 -4.23
C ALA A 180 -14.67 9.55 -3.95
N THR A 181 -15.91 10.01 -4.04
CA THR A 181 -16.29 11.38 -3.63
C THR A 181 -16.52 11.47 -2.13
N THR A 182 -16.61 10.33 -1.43
CA THR A 182 -16.71 10.26 0.03
C THR A 182 -15.97 9.03 0.52
N SER A 183 -15.09 9.19 1.50
CA SER A 183 -14.36 8.10 2.15
C SER A 183 -14.21 8.38 3.65
N HIS A 184 -14.01 7.31 4.40
CA HIS A 184 -13.94 7.38 5.86
C HIS A 184 -12.66 6.73 6.37
N ILE A 185 -12.05 7.37 7.37
CA ILE A 185 -10.95 6.82 8.15
C ILE A 185 -11.45 6.70 9.58
N ILE A 186 -11.35 5.51 10.15
CA ILE A 186 -12.10 5.12 11.36
C ILE A 186 -11.70 5.97 12.56
N TRP A 187 -10.42 6.32 12.67
CA TRP A 187 -9.87 6.99 13.85
C TRP A 187 -8.70 7.89 13.48
N TYR A 188 -8.62 9.04 14.15
CA TYR A 188 -7.52 10.00 14.07
C TYR A 188 -6.98 10.26 15.46
N ASP A 189 -5.66 10.39 15.56
CA ASP A 189 -4.98 10.72 16.80
C ASP A 189 -3.80 11.64 16.53
N LYS A 190 -3.80 12.80 17.17
CA LYS A 190 -2.63 13.67 17.31
C LYS A 190 -2.58 14.25 18.73
N ALA A 191 -3.12 13.52 19.70
CA ALA A 191 -3.15 13.90 21.11
C ALA A 191 -2.40 12.91 22.00
N SER A 192 -2.38 11.62 21.64
CA SER A 192 -1.68 10.60 22.41
C SER A 192 -0.16 10.84 22.47
N PRO A 193 0.50 10.51 23.60
CA PRO A 193 1.95 10.55 23.69
C PRO A 193 2.63 9.76 22.57
N GLY A 194 3.66 10.37 21.96
CA GLY A 194 4.41 9.76 20.86
C GLY A 194 3.75 9.91 19.49
N MET A 195 2.50 10.36 19.40
CA MET A 195 1.85 10.60 18.12
C MET A 195 2.34 11.89 17.48
N PHE A 196 3.33 11.78 16.59
CA PHE A 196 4.01 12.92 15.97
C PHE A 196 3.27 13.43 14.74
N ASN A 197 2.67 12.51 14.00
CA ASN A 197 1.97 12.85 12.77
C ASN A 197 0.82 11.88 12.53
N ASP A 198 -0.31 12.44 12.15
CA ASP A 198 -1.47 11.72 11.63
C ASP A 198 -2.03 12.62 10.53
N ASN A 199 -1.74 12.24 9.29
CA ASN A 199 -2.01 13.04 8.12
C ASN A 199 -2.98 12.32 7.20
N ILE A 200 -3.95 13.07 6.70
CA ILE A 200 -4.91 12.60 5.71
C ILE A 200 -4.41 13.06 4.34
N HIS A 201 -3.77 12.16 3.61
CA HIS A 201 -3.29 12.42 2.26
C HIS A 201 -4.43 12.22 1.26
N VAL A 202 -4.54 13.14 0.29
CA VAL A 202 -5.59 13.12 -0.73
C VAL A 202 -4.97 13.36 -2.10
N LEU A 203 -5.15 12.39 -2.98
CA LEU A 203 -4.68 12.39 -4.35
C LEU A 203 -5.86 12.50 -5.30
N ASN A 204 -5.72 13.35 -6.31
CA ASN A 204 -6.71 13.54 -7.35
C ASN A 204 -6.27 12.86 -8.66
N PRO A 205 -6.77 11.65 -8.97
CA PRO A 205 -6.39 10.95 -10.20
C PRO A 205 -7.12 11.49 -11.44
N GLY A 206 -8.01 12.48 -11.27
CA GLY A 206 -8.78 13.09 -12.35
C GLY A 206 -8.02 14.15 -13.15
N THR A 207 -8.71 14.75 -14.11
CA THR A 207 -8.15 15.72 -15.07
C THR A 207 -8.46 17.18 -14.73
N THR A 208 -9.28 17.43 -13.71
CA THR A 208 -9.64 18.76 -13.20
C THR A 208 -9.27 18.89 -11.73
N ALA A 209 -9.11 20.11 -11.22
CA ALA A 209 -8.85 20.34 -9.80
C ALA A 209 -10.06 19.92 -8.94
N ALA A 210 -9.80 19.27 -7.81
CA ALA A 210 -10.78 18.84 -6.83
C ALA A 210 -10.80 19.80 -5.64
N THR A 211 -11.99 20.19 -5.18
CA THR A 211 -12.17 20.77 -3.84
C THR A 211 -12.47 19.62 -2.88
N VAL A 212 -11.68 19.52 -1.81
CA VAL A 212 -11.78 18.43 -0.84
C VAL A 212 -12.03 19.02 0.54
N THR A 213 -12.97 18.45 1.28
CA THR A 213 -13.27 18.79 2.66
C THR A 213 -12.96 17.59 3.55
N VAL A 214 -12.06 17.77 4.51
CA VAL A 214 -11.67 16.77 5.51
C VAL A 214 -12.22 17.20 6.86
N SER A 215 -13.16 16.42 7.38
CA SER A 215 -13.90 16.73 8.61
C SER A 215 -13.64 15.68 9.70
N LEU A 216 -13.60 16.13 10.95
CA LEU A 216 -13.47 15.30 12.14
C LEU A 216 -14.38 15.91 13.22
N PRO A 217 -15.29 15.13 13.84
CA PRO A 217 -16.17 15.65 14.88
C PRO A 217 -15.39 16.33 16.01
N GLY A 218 -15.82 17.54 16.38
CA GLY A 218 -15.17 18.34 17.43
C GLY A 218 -13.92 19.10 17.01
N ALA A 219 -13.50 19.02 15.73
CA ALA A 219 -12.36 19.77 15.19
C ALA A 219 -12.78 20.71 14.05
N ALA A 220 -11.98 21.75 13.81
CA ALA A 220 -12.18 22.63 12.66
C ALA A 220 -11.90 21.87 11.35
N THR A 221 -12.86 21.92 10.43
CA THR A 221 -12.77 21.27 9.11
C THR A 221 -11.63 21.85 8.28
N GLN A 222 -10.91 20.99 7.57
CA GLN A 222 -9.84 21.36 6.64
C GLN A 222 -10.39 21.35 5.20
N THR A 223 -10.02 22.33 4.40
CA THR A 223 -10.38 22.38 2.96
C THR A 223 -9.11 22.44 2.12
N LEU A 224 -9.02 21.57 1.11
CA LEU A 224 -7.89 21.48 0.20
C LEU A 224 -8.37 21.74 -1.23
N THR A 225 -7.50 22.32 -2.06
CA THR A 225 -7.63 22.26 -3.51
C THR A 225 -6.54 21.34 -4.03
N VAL A 226 -6.92 20.20 -4.62
CA VAL A 226 -5.99 19.20 -5.15
C VAL A 226 -6.02 19.28 -6.67
N GLN A 227 -4.93 19.73 -7.27
CA GLN A 227 -4.82 19.85 -8.74
C GLN A 227 -4.95 18.47 -9.41
N ALA A 228 -5.28 18.46 -10.70
CA ALA A 228 -5.33 17.24 -11.50
C ALA A 228 -3.98 16.50 -11.46
N GLY A 229 -3.99 15.20 -11.16
CA GLY A 229 -2.78 14.39 -10.98
C GLY A 229 -1.92 14.81 -9.78
N GLY A 230 -2.41 15.71 -8.93
CA GLY A 230 -1.72 16.20 -7.75
C GLY A 230 -2.13 15.49 -6.47
N GLU A 231 -1.42 15.81 -5.40
CA GLU A 231 -1.71 15.37 -4.04
C GLU A 231 -1.61 16.58 -3.10
N ALA A 232 -2.39 16.54 -2.02
CA ALA A 232 -2.23 17.39 -0.86
C ALA A 232 -2.67 16.64 0.39
N TYR A 233 -2.25 17.09 1.57
CA TYR A 233 -2.67 16.50 2.83
C TYR A 233 -3.31 17.51 3.78
N ALA A 234 -4.20 17.00 4.62
CA ALA A 234 -4.76 17.70 5.77
C ALA A 234 -4.18 17.12 7.07
N THR A 235 -4.03 17.98 8.07
CA THR A 235 -3.72 17.58 9.44
C THR A 235 -4.54 18.43 10.40
N PHE A 236 -5.02 17.84 11.49
CA PHE A 236 -5.68 18.60 12.55
C PHE A 236 -4.64 19.09 13.58
N PRO A 237 -4.99 20.11 14.40
CA PRO A 237 -4.09 20.63 15.42
C PRO A 237 -3.64 19.55 16.42
N GLN A 238 -2.46 19.75 17.02
CA GLN A 238 -2.00 18.93 18.15
C GLN A 238 -3.05 18.93 19.27
N GLY A 239 -3.26 17.78 19.91
CA GLY A 239 -4.29 17.59 20.93
C GLY A 239 -5.65 17.13 20.40
N THR A 240 -5.78 16.97 19.08
CA THR A 240 -7.01 16.47 18.45
C THR A 240 -6.99 14.93 18.37
N MET A 241 -8.08 14.27 18.73
CA MET A 241 -8.29 12.84 18.52
C MET A 241 -9.79 12.52 18.40
N GLY A 242 -10.14 11.44 17.71
CA GLY A 242 -11.52 10.99 17.55
C GLY A 242 -11.77 10.32 16.21
N GLY A 243 -13.04 10.14 15.85
CA GLY A 243 -13.39 9.60 14.55
C GLY A 243 -14.91 9.44 14.34
N PRO A 244 -15.33 9.08 13.12
CA PRO A 244 -14.48 8.91 11.94
C PRO A 244 -14.05 10.25 11.34
N VAL A 245 -12.88 10.29 10.70
CA VAL A 245 -12.55 11.34 9.73
C VAL A 245 -13.34 11.07 8.46
N THR A 246 -13.99 12.09 7.93
CA THR A 246 -14.75 12.01 6.67
C THR A 246 -14.12 12.93 5.64
N VAL A 247 -13.70 12.35 4.52
CA VAL A 247 -13.20 13.07 3.34
C VAL A 247 -14.33 13.15 2.34
N THR A 248 -14.73 14.35 1.93
CA THR A 248 -15.69 14.60 0.85
C THR A 248 -15.03 15.43 -0.24
N SER A 249 -15.39 15.20 -1.50
CA SER A 249 -14.79 15.94 -2.61
C SER A 249 -15.77 16.21 -3.75
N SER A 250 -15.51 17.28 -4.49
CA SER A 250 -16.23 17.66 -5.72
C SER A 250 -16.07 16.67 -6.87
N GLN A 251 -15.09 15.77 -6.80
CA GLN A 251 -14.86 14.68 -7.75
C GLN A 251 -14.22 13.48 -7.03
N ALA A 252 -14.12 12.34 -7.70
CA ALA A 252 -13.53 11.15 -7.09
C ALA A 252 -12.03 11.36 -6.78
N VAL A 253 -11.62 11.11 -5.55
CA VAL A 253 -10.24 11.21 -5.05
C VAL A 253 -9.84 9.93 -4.32
N LEU A 254 -8.53 9.68 -4.23
CA LEU A 254 -7.95 8.63 -3.40
C LEU A 254 -7.49 9.24 -2.08
N ALA A 255 -7.85 8.65 -0.95
CA ALA A 255 -7.46 9.14 0.36
C ALA A 255 -6.75 8.05 1.17
N SER A 256 -5.69 8.42 1.89
CA SER A 256 -4.99 7.55 2.83
C SER A 256 -4.70 8.28 4.14
N GLN A 257 -4.51 7.50 5.20
CA GLN A 257 -3.99 7.98 6.48
C GLN A 257 -2.53 7.56 6.62
N ARG A 258 -1.63 8.51 6.90
CA ARG A 258 -0.23 8.25 7.24
C ARG A 258 0.02 8.64 8.68
N VAL A 259 0.45 7.67 9.48
CA VAL A 259 0.62 7.80 10.93
C VAL A 259 2.08 7.59 11.30
N GLN A 260 2.60 8.45 12.18
CA GLN A 260 3.89 8.31 12.83
C GLN A 260 3.70 8.37 14.34
N CYS A 261 3.96 7.24 15.01
CA CYS A 261 3.89 7.11 16.45
C CYS A 261 5.21 6.60 17.00
N TYR A 262 5.89 7.38 17.84
CA TYR A 262 7.27 7.15 18.26
C TYR A 262 8.17 6.88 17.05
N SER A 263 8.86 5.74 17.02
CA SER A 263 9.73 5.33 15.92
C SER A 263 9.03 4.43 14.91
N SER A 264 7.69 4.47 14.83
CA SER A 264 6.89 3.66 13.91
C SER A 264 6.21 4.51 12.84
N PHE A 265 6.00 3.90 11.68
CA PHE A 265 5.29 4.47 10.55
C PHE A 265 4.26 3.47 10.03
N ASN A 266 3.08 3.95 9.66
CA ASN A 266 2.09 3.15 8.94
C ASN A 266 1.30 4.00 7.95
N GLU A 267 0.85 3.38 6.86
CA GLU A 267 -0.12 3.96 5.93
C GLU A 267 -1.28 3.00 5.68
N ILE A 268 -2.49 3.54 5.55
CA ILE A 268 -3.68 2.78 5.15
C ILE A 268 -4.54 3.61 4.19
N TRP A 269 -5.16 2.97 3.20
CA TRP A 269 -6.16 3.60 2.33
C TRP A 269 -7.51 3.71 3.04
N ALA A 270 -8.30 4.73 2.67
CA ALA A 270 -9.66 4.96 3.15
C ALA A 270 -10.74 4.19 2.35
N SER A 271 -10.34 3.09 1.69
CA SER A 271 -11.16 2.25 0.80
C SER A 271 -12.14 1.36 1.55
#